data_AF-A0A1B6Z447-F1
#
_entry.id   AF-A0A1B6Z447-F1
#
_cell.length_a   1.000
_cell.length_b   1.000
_cell.length_c   1.000
_cell.angle_alpha   90.00
_cell.angle_beta   90.00
_cell.angle_gamma   90.00
#
_symmetry.space_group_name_H-M   'P 1'
#
loop_
_entity.id
_entity.type
_entity.pdbx_description
1 polymer ?
#
loop_
_entity_poly.entity_id
_entity_poly.type
_entity_poly.pdbx_seq_one_letter_code
_entity_poly.pdbx_strand_id
1 'polypeptide(L)'
;MGVSDRYVGWKKQQLRWFNSPDGRQYGGACQTSVENLEKRYSISIPLDFKEYLLKAVPGSGTDLMDNDYFDWWPIDRIKNIPDEYEHEINNPEIAESAPKYLFFADYLIWCWAWAICCDVGPNYGKVVVIDGNDRFVADSFDAFVDMALTDVDALS
;
A
#
# COMPACT_ATOMS: atom_id res chain seq x y z
N MET A 1 -19.90 -0.45 -28.60
CA MET A 1 -19.97 0.16 -27.25
C MET A 1 -18.89 -0.50 -26.42
N GLY A 2 -17.73 0.15 -26.33
CA GLY A 2 -16.54 -0.41 -25.68
C GLY A 2 -16.72 -0.39 -24.16
N VAL A 3 -16.65 -1.57 -23.55
CA VAL A 3 -16.41 -1.68 -22.11
C VAL A 3 -15.01 -1.10 -21.90
N SER A 4 -14.94 0.01 -21.17
CA SER A 4 -13.68 0.61 -20.75
C SER A 4 -12.94 -0.42 -19.89
N ASP A 5 -11.92 -1.03 -20.48
CA ASP A 5 -10.93 -1.87 -19.81
C ASP A 5 -10.11 -1.01 -18.85
N ARG A 6 -10.73 -0.61 -17.73
CA ARG A 6 -10.00 -0.20 -16.54
C ARG A 6 -9.44 -1.48 -15.93
N TYR A 7 -8.32 -1.93 -16.48
CA TYR A 7 -7.48 -2.93 -15.84
C TYR A 7 -7.04 -2.36 -14.50
N VAL A 8 -7.58 -2.93 -13.42
CA VAL A 8 -7.25 -2.55 -12.06
C VAL A 8 -5.79 -2.92 -11.80
N GLY A 9 -4.95 -1.96 -11.39
CA GLY A 9 -3.48 -2.12 -11.32
C GLY A 9 -3.06 -3.34 -10.51
N TRP A 10 -3.76 -3.63 -9.40
CA TRP A 10 -3.51 -4.81 -8.57
C TRP A 10 -3.70 -6.14 -9.32
N LYS A 11 -4.48 -6.20 -10.40
CA LYS A 11 -4.61 -7.41 -11.22
C LYS A 11 -3.34 -7.70 -12.02
N LYS A 12 -2.65 -6.67 -12.52
CA LYS A 12 -1.34 -6.83 -13.18
C LYS A 12 -0.28 -7.27 -12.19
N GLN A 13 -0.35 -6.73 -10.97
CA GLN A 13 0.54 -7.12 -9.89
C GLN A 13 0.30 -8.56 -9.44
N GLN A 14 -0.96 -8.94 -9.24
CA GLN A 14 -1.38 -10.31 -9.03
C GLN A 14 -0.89 -11.21 -10.17
N LEU A 15 -0.99 -10.79 -11.45
CA LEU A 15 -0.47 -11.54 -12.59
C LEU A 15 1.07 -11.65 -12.59
N ARG A 16 1.80 -10.60 -12.21
CA ARG A 16 3.27 -10.64 -12.04
C ARG A 16 3.66 -11.65 -10.96
N TRP A 17 2.93 -11.68 -9.86
CA TRP A 17 3.18 -12.58 -8.74
C TRP A 17 2.75 -14.02 -8.99
N PHE A 18 1.62 -14.26 -9.66
CA PHE A 18 1.18 -15.60 -10.08
C PHE A 18 2.14 -16.26 -11.08
N ASN A 19 2.84 -15.45 -11.89
CA ASN A 19 3.84 -15.93 -12.84
C ASN A 19 5.26 -15.95 -12.24
N SER A 20 5.44 -15.55 -10.98
CA SER A 20 6.74 -15.66 -10.32
C SER A 20 7.00 -17.13 -9.93
N PRO A 21 8.18 -17.68 -10.26
CA PRO A 21 8.48 -19.12 -10.16
C PRO A 21 8.60 -19.63 -8.71
N ASP A 22 8.37 -18.78 -7.72
CA ASP A 22 8.55 -19.04 -6.30
C ASP A 22 7.30 -19.56 -5.58
N GLY A 23 6.16 -19.71 -6.28
CA GLY A 23 4.99 -20.45 -5.77
C GLY A 23 4.38 -19.87 -4.49
N ARG A 24 4.51 -18.55 -4.27
CA ARG A 24 4.06 -17.85 -3.07
C ARG A 24 2.53 -17.94 -2.88
N GLN A 25 2.09 -18.25 -1.66
CA GLN A 25 0.66 -18.29 -1.31
C GLN A 25 0.15 -16.88 -0.98
N TYR A 26 -0.54 -16.26 -1.95
CA TYR A 26 -1.30 -15.04 -1.74
C TYR A 26 -2.75 -15.43 -1.45
N GLY A 27 -3.21 -15.18 -0.22
CA GLY A 27 -4.51 -15.63 0.25
C GLY A 27 -5.60 -14.56 0.26
N GLY A 28 -5.21 -13.28 0.16
CA GLY A 28 -6.09 -12.19 0.55
C GLY A 28 -6.36 -12.19 2.06
N ALA A 29 -6.61 -11.02 2.63
CA ALA A 29 -7.12 -10.93 3.99
C ALA A 29 -8.61 -11.28 4.03
N CYS A 30 -9.08 -11.80 5.16
CA CYS A 30 -10.51 -11.95 5.37
C CYS A 30 -11.16 -10.58 5.66
N GLN A 31 -12.45 -10.47 5.35
CA GLN A 31 -13.25 -9.27 5.57
C GLN A 31 -13.14 -8.73 7.01
N THR A 32 -13.15 -9.62 8.00
CA THR A 32 -13.02 -9.27 9.41
C THR A 32 -11.69 -8.58 9.73
N SER A 33 -10.58 -9.00 9.12
CA SER A 33 -9.27 -8.37 9.36
C SER A 33 -9.23 -6.94 8.81
N VAL A 34 -9.82 -6.71 7.64
CA VAL A 34 -9.95 -5.37 7.06
C VAL A 34 -10.80 -4.46 7.94
N GLU A 35 -11.95 -4.96 8.43
CA GLU A 35 -12.81 -4.20 9.34
C GLU A 35 -12.15 -3.90 10.69
N ASN A 36 -11.34 -4.83 11.20
CA ASN A 36 -10.57 -4.61 12.42
C ASN A 36 -9.51 -3.53 12.22
N LEU A 37 -8.90 -3.45 11.05
CA LEU A 37 -7.94 -2.39 10.71
C LEU A 37 -8.63 -1.02 10.65
N GLU A 38 -9.80 -0.94 10.00
CA GLU A 38 -10.64 0.26 9.96
C GLU A 38 -11.00 0.74 11.37
N LYS A 39 -11.43 -0.18 12.24
CA LYS A 39 -11.78 0.12 13.64
C LYS A 39 -10.55 0.53 14.46
N ARG A 40 -9.43 -0.18 14.33
CA ARG A 40 -8.20 0.03 15.12
C ARG A 40 -7.71 1.47 14.98
N TYR A 41 -7.69 2.00 13.76
CA TYR A 41 -7.17 3.35 13.49
C TYR A 41 -8.28 4.40 13.26
N SER A 42 -9.54 3.99 13.35
CA SER A 42 -10.72 4.83 13.07
C SER A 42 -10.61 5.51 11.71
N ILE A 43 -10.35 4.72 10.67
CA ILE A 43 -10.12 5.14 9.28
C ILE A 43 -11.18 4.57 8.34
N SER A 44 -11.24 5.08 7.11
CA SER A 44 -12.01 4.47 6.01
C SER A 44 -11.05 4.00 4.93
N ILE A 45 -11.04 2.72 4.57
CA ILE A 45 -10.08 2.21 3.59
C ILE A 45 -10.58 2.51 2.16
N PRO A 46 -9.76 3.15 1.29
CA PRO A 46 -10.05 3.37 -0.12
C PRO A 46 -10.46 2.08 -0.84
N LEU A 47 -11.42 2.17 -1.77
CA LEU A 47 -12.03 0.98 -2.38
C LEU A 47 -11.00 0.11 -3.12
N ASP A 48 -10.12 0.73 -3.91
CA ASP A 48 -9.05 0.05 -4.65
C ASP A 48 -8.07 -0.66 -3.72
N PHE A 49 -7.65 0.01 -2.64
CA PHE A 49 -6.79 -0.60 -1.62
C PHE A 49 -7.51 -1.71 -0.84
N LYS A 50 -8.79 -1.56 -0.55
CA LYS A 50 -9.62 -2.61 0.08
C LYS A 50 -9.72 -3.85 -0.79
N GLU A 51 -9.89 -3.69 -2.10
CA GLU A 51 -9.88 -4.82 -3.03
C GLU A 51 -8.54 -5.54 -3.05
N TYR A 52 -7.43 -4.79 -3.04
CA TYR A 52 -6.09 -5.35 -2.90
C TYR A 52 -5.94 -6.15 -1.60
N LEU A 53 -6.33 -5.57 -0.46
CA LEU A 53 -6.26 -6.24 0.84
C LEU A 53 -7.04 -7.57 0.82
N LEU A 54 -8.23 -7.60 0.23
CA LEU A 54 -9.07 -8.80 0.22
C LEU A 54 -8.65 -9.86 -0.79
N LYS A 55 -7.93 -9.51 -1.86
CA LYS A 55 -7.71 -10.41 -3.00
C LYS A 55 -6.24 -10.74 -3.28
N ALA A 56 -5.31 -9.88 -2.86
CA ALA A 56 -3.94 -9.92 -3.34
C ALA A 56 -2.88 -9.64 -2.25
N VAL A 57 -3.27 -9.21 -1.05
CA VAL A 57 -2.28 -9.00 0.03
C VAL A 57 -1.53 -10.29 0.36
N PRO A 58 -0.23 -10.20 0.66
CA PRO A 58 0.56 -11.27 1.26
C PRO A 58 -0.09 -11.96 2.45
N GLY A 59 0.15 -13.27 2.56
CA GLY A 59 -0.18 -14.03 3.77
C GLY A 59 0.77 -13.70 4.93
N SER A 60 0.28 -13.80 6.16
CA SER A 60 1.09 -13.58 7.36
C SER A 60 2.28 -14.55 7.45
N GLY A 61 3.40 -14.07 8.01
CA GLY A 61 4.61 -14.89 8.20
C GLY A 61 5.41 -15.17 6.92
N THR A 62 5.18 -14.39 5.87
CA THR A 62 5.96 -14.48 4.63
C THR A 62 6.88 -13.25 4.54
N ASP A 63 8.19 -13.48 4.53
CA ASP A 63 9.17 -12.44 4.14
C ASP A 63 9.19 -12.41 2.61
N LEU A 64 8.62 -11.36 2.02
CA LEU A 64 8.26 -11.33 0.60
C LEU A 64 9.01 -10.30 -0.22
N MET A 65 10.17 -9.84 0.25
CA MET A 65 11.04 -9.00 -0.58
C MET A 65 11.18 -9.62 -1.97
N ASP A 66 10.69 -8.91 -2.98
CA ASP A 66 10.73 -9.36 -4.36
C ASP A 66 12.11 -9.09 -4.98
N ASN A 67 12.29 -9.47 -6.24
CA ASN A 67 13.57 -9.28 -6.92
C ASN A 67 13.93 -7.80 -7.16
N ASP A 68 12.98 -6.88 -6.99
CA ASP A 68 13.18 -5.44 -7.10
C ASP A 68 13.33 -4.78 -5.70
N TYR A 69 13.50 -5.58 -4.65
CA TYR A 69 13.62 -5.16 -3.25
C TYR A 69 12.36 -4.52 -2.65
N PHE A 70 11.20 -4.69 -3.28
CA PHE A 70 9.91 -4.32 -2.70
C PHE A 70 9.45 -5.39 -1.72
N ASP A 71 9.14 -4.98 -0.49
CA ASP A 71 8.47 -5.83 0.49
C ASP A 71 7.03 -5.36 0.67
N TRP A 72 6.08 -6.11 0.10
CA TRP A 72 4.64 -5.87 0.29
C TRP A 72 4.21 -6.47 1.61
N TRP A 73 3.52 -5.71 2.44
CA TRP A 73 3.25 -6.15 3.80
C TRP A 73 1.98 -6.97 3.92
N PRO A 74 1.99 -8.06 4.71
CA PRO A 74 0.77 -8.73 5.10
C PRO A 74 -0.06 -7.84 6.03
N ILE A 75 -1.38 -8.06 6.06
CA ILE A 75 -2.33 -7.17 6.77
C ILE A 75 -2.03 -7.01 8.27
N ASP A 76 -1.41 -8.00 8.91
CA ASP A 76 -1.03 -7.97 10.32
C ASP A 76 0.20 -7.12 10.62
N ARG A 77 1.04 -6.82 9.61
CA ARG A 77 2.17 -5.88 9.71
C ARG A 77 1.74 -4.44 9.46
N ILE A 78 0.63 -4.21 8.77
CA ILE A 78 0.14 -2.86 8.44
C ILE A 78 -0.14 -2.05 9.71
N LYS A 79 0.50 -0.89 9.79
CA LYS A 79 0.32 0.08 10.86
C LYS A 79 0.17 1.49 10.32
N ASN A 80 -0.37 2.38 11.16
CA ASN A 80 -0.39 3.80 10.84
C ASN A 80 0.99 4.44 11.08
N ILE A 81 1.16 5.68 10.65
CA ILE A 81 2.45 6.37 10.76
C ILE A 81 2.95 6.40 12.22
N PRO A 82 2.18 6.87 13.22
CA PRO A 82 2.69 6.97 14.59
C PRO A 82 3.04 5.64 15.27
N ASP A 83 2.39 4.53 14.90
CA ASP A 83 2.66 3.21 15.50
C ASP A 83 3.91 2.52 14.90
N GLU A 84 4.44 3.05 13.79
CA GLU A 84 5.47 2.41 12.99
C GLU A 84 6.72 3.28 12.79
N TYR A 85 6.53 4.60 12.64
CA TYR A 85 7.59 5.55 12.36
C TYR A 85 7.74 6.52 13.53
N GLU A 86 8.90 6.49 14.18
CA GLU A 86 9.18 7.26 15.40
C GLU A 86 9.60 8.71 15.13
N HIS A 87 9.90 9.06 13.88
CA HIS A 87 10.36 10.39 13.50
C HIS A 87 9.21 11.31 13.05
N GLU A 88 9.48 12.62 13.07
CA GLU A 88 8.53 13.60 12.58
C GLU A 88 8.36 13.50 11.06
N ILE A 89 7.12 13.70 10.60
CA ILE A 89 6.81 13.83 9.18
C ILE A 89 7.12 15.26 8.74
N ASN A 90 8.00 15.40 7.75
CA ASN A 90 8.51 16.69 7.30
C ASN A 90 7.50 17.48 6.47
N ASN A 91 6.56 16.79 5.84
CA ASN A 91 5.51 17.42 5.06
C ASN A 91 4.28 17.76 5.94
N PRO A 92 3.94 19.06 6.11
CA PRO A 92 2.86 19.45 7.00
C PRO A 92 1.49 18.87 6.63
N GLU A 93 1.22 18.70 5.33
CA GLU A 93 -0.06 18.17 4.84
C GLU A 93 -0.20 16.67 5.16
N ILE A 94 0.92 15.92 5.12
CA ILE A 94 0.95 14.51 5.52
C ILE A 94 0.88 14.40 7.05
N ALA A 95 1.63 15.27 7.75
CA ALA A 95 1.70 15.29 9.22
C ALA A 95 0.33 15.51 9.87
N GLU A 96 -0.51 16.39 9.30
CA GLU A 96 -1.85 16.71 9.83
C GLU A 96 -2.75 15.47 9.96
N SER A 97 -2.71 14.57 8.95
CA SER A 97 -3.50 13.34 8.94
C SER A 97 -2.66 12.08 9.21
N ALA A 98 -1.43 12.19 9.71
CA ALA A 98 -0.50 11.06 9.89
C ALA A 98 -1.11 9.82 10.58
N PRO A 99 -1.94 9.94 11.66
CA PRO A 99 -2.59 8.79 12.27
C PRO A 99 -3.57 8.02 11.37
N LYS A 100 -3.94 8.59 10.22
CA LYS A 100 -4.89 8.06 9.24
C LYS A 100 -4.22 7.52 7.97
N TYR A 101 -2.90 7.59 7.88
CA TYR A 101 -2.14 6.91 6.85
C TYR A 101 -1.85 5.47 7.28
N LEU A 102 -1.81 4.54 6.33
CA LEU A 102 -1.39 3.16 6.57
C LEU A 102 -0.19 2.80 5.69
N PHE A 103 0.89 2.34 6.30
CA PHE A 103 2.00 1.75 5.55
C PHE A 103 1.62 0.38 5.01
N PHE A 104 1.98 0.10 3.76
CA PHE A 104 1.60 -1.15 3.10
C PHE A 104 2.74 -1.82 2.32
N ALA A 105 3.86 -1.13 2.13
CA ALA A 105 5.05 -1.68 1.53
C ALA A 105 6.28 -0.85 1.92
N ASP A 106 7.46 -1.48 1.86
CA ASP A 106 8.74 -0.79 1.96
C ASP A 106 9.72 -1.20 0.87
N TYR A 107 10.78 -0.41 0.73
CA TYR A 107 11.94 -0.73 -0.08
C TYR A 107 13.14 -1.05 0.80
N LEU A 108 13.80 -2.18 0.51
CA LEU A 108 15.07 -2.59 1.10
C LEU A 108 15.12 -2.46 2.65
N ILE A 109 14.17 -3.10 3.34
CA ILE A 109 14.12 -3.14 4.81
C ILE A 109 14.05 -1.69 5.35
N TRP A 110 13.00 -0.97 4.97
CA TRP A 110 12.74 0.38 5.46
C TRP A 110 13.74 1.47 5.06
N CYS A 111 14.45 1.33 3.93
CA CYS A 111 15.18 2.48 3.37
C CYS A 111 14.22 3.64 3.07
N TRP A 112 13.03 3.31 2.60
CA TRP A 112 11.84 4.16 2.64
C TRP A 112 10.59 3.26 2.65
N ALA A 113 9.43 3.84 2.96
CA ALA A 113 8.16 3.11 2.96
C ALA A 113 7.04 3.93 2.32
N TRP A 114 6.04 3.24 1.78
CA TRP A 114 4.87 3.86 1.19
C TRP A 114 3.64 3.71 2.08
N ALA A 115 2.89 4.80 2.22
CA ALA A 115 1.66 4.83 2.98
C ALA A 115 0.50 5.41 2.18
N ILE A 116 -0.72 4.95 2.47
CA ILE A 116 -1.94 5.43 1.82
C ILE A 116 -2.84 6.19 2.80
N CYS A 117 -3.34 7.34 2.38
CA CYS A 117 -4.25 8.14 3.19
C CYS A 117 -5.65 7.52 3.24
N CYS A 118 -6.10 7.20 4.45
CA CYS A 118 -7.42 6.64 4.73
C CYS A 118 -8.31 7.63 5.50
N ASP A 119 -7.96 8.93 5.45
CA ASP A 119 -8.76 10.04 5.98
C ASP A 119 -9.69 10.58 4.89
N VAL A 120 -10.99 10.70 5.18
CA VAL A 120 -11.98 11.16 4.20
C VAL A 120 -11.83 12.66 4.03
N GLY A 121 -11.10 13.05 2.97
CA GLY A 121 -10.78 14.44 2.67
C GLY A 121 -10.05 14.59 1.33
N PRO A 122 -9.39 15.74 1.09
CA PRO A 122 -8.70 16.03 -0.17
C PRO A 122 -7.60 15.04 -0.55
N ASN A 123 -7.03 14.33 0.43
CA ASN A 123 -5.94 13.39 0.24
C ASN A 123 -6.39 11.93 0.29
N TYR A 124 -7.69 11.65 0.45
CA TYR A 124 -8.22 10.30 0.52
C TYR A 124 -7.78 9.44 -0.67
N GLY A 125 -7.16 8.28 -0.39
CA GLY A 125 -6.67 7.36 -1.40
C GLY A 125 -5.30 7.68 -1.97
N LYS A 126 -4.75 8.88 -1.72
CA LYS A 126 -3.40 9.21 -2.21
C LYS A 126 -2.33 8.43 -1.48
N VAL A 127 -1.26 8.10 -2.20
CA VAL A 127 -0.09 7.40 -1.69
C VAL A 127 1.06 8.38 -1.50
N VAL A 128 1.75 8.24 -0.37
CA VAL A 128 2.95 8.99 -0.02
C VAL A 128 4.14 8.06 0.12
N VAL A 129 5.34 8.59 -0.12
CA VAL A 129 6.60 7.97 0.29
C VAL A 129 7.13 8.71 1.52
N ILE A 130 7.61 7.93 2.51
CA ILE A 130 8.25 8.42 3.73
C ILE A 130 9.71 7.99 3.68
N ASP A 131 10.58 8.95 3.40
CA ASP A 131 12.04 8.78 3.19
C ASP A 131 12.86 9.92 3.83
N GLY A 132 12.21 10.79 4.63
CA GLY A 132 12.80 12.02 5.14
C GLY A 132 12.61 13.23 4.21
N ASN A 133 12.13 13.04 2.99
CA ASN A 133 11.61 14.05 2.07
C ASN A 133 10.16 13.70 1.66
N ASP A 134 9.32 13.59 2.69
CA ASP A 134 7.98 13.00 2.59
C ASP A 134 7.09 13.72 1.56
N ARG A 135 6.50 12.96 0.65
CA ARG A 135 5.75 13.53 -0.49
C ARG A 135 4.72 12.57 -1.04
N PHE A 136 3.74 13.14 -1.75
CA PHE A 136 2.78 12.38 -2.54
C PHE A 136 3.44 11.83 -3.80
N VAL A 137 3.22 10.54 -4.07
CA VAL A 137 3.76 9.85 -5.24
C VAL A 137 2.66 9.32 -6.16
N ALA A 138 1.43 9.12 -5.66
CA ALA A 138 0.29 8.70 -6.48
C ALA A 138 -1.04 9.24 -5.97
N ASP A 139 -2.00 9.44 -6.88
CA ASP A 139 -3.35 9.89 -6.55
C ASP A 139 -4.30 8.75 -6.12
N SER A 140 -3.89 7.49 -6.31
CA SER A 140 -4.64 6.30 -5.89
C SER A 140 -3.72 5.10 -5.70
N PHE A 141 -4.23 4.03 -5.06
CA PHE A 141 -3.48 2.79 -4.94
C PHE A 141 -3.26 2.13 -6.30
N ASP A 142 -4.28 2.14 -7.18
CA ASP A 142 -4.13 1.59 -8.53
C ASP A 142 -3.06 2.33 -9.35
N ALA A 143 -3.00 3.66 -9.25
CA ALA A 143 -1.97 4.45 -9.93
C ALA A 143 -0.57 4.11 -9.39
N PHE A 144 -0.44 3.95 -8.06
CA PHE A 144 0.79 3.49 -7.44
C PHE A 144 1.23 2.12 -7.98
N VAL A 145 0.32 1.15 -8.03
CA VAL A 145 0.65 -0.20 -8.53
C VAL A 145 1.04 -0.17 -10.00
N ASP A 146 0.34 0.61 -10.84
CA ASP A 146 0.72 0.75 -12.25
C ASP A 146 2.15 1.31 -12.39
N MET A 147 2.50 2.34 -11.61
CA MET A 147 3.87 2.90 -11.58
C MET A 147 4.89 1.88 -11.05
N ALA A 148 4.60 1.19 -9.95
CA ALA A 148 5.49 0.19 -9.36
C ALA A 148 5.81 -0.97 -10.31
N LEU A 149 4.95 -1.23 -11.30
CA LEU A 149 5.15 -2.29 -12.30
C LEU A 149 5.85 -1.80 -13.57
N THR A 150 5.89 -0.50 -13.84
CA THR A 150 6.41 0.05 -15.10
C THR A 150 7.65 0.93 -14.94
N ASP A 151 7.77 1.66 -13.83
CA ASP A 151 8.83 2.64 -13.58
C ASP A 151 8.97 2.90 -12.08
N VAL A 152 9.76 2.06 -11.41
CA VAL A 152 9.98 2.11 -9.95
C VAL A 152 10.69 3.39 -9.52
N ASP A 153 11.56 3.95 -10.36
CA ASP A 153 12.37 5.13 -10.03
C ASP A 153 11.46 6.36 -9.76
N ALA A 154 10.29 6.42 -10.41
CA ALA A 154 9.30 7.47 -10.20
C ALA A 154 8.64 7.46 -8.81
N LEU A 155 8.82 6.39 -8.03
CA LEU A 155 8.25 6.22 -6.68
C LEU A 155 9.27 6.46 -5.55
N SER A 156 10.53 6.76 -5.91
CA SER A 156 11.66 7.01 -5.01
C SER A 156 12.11 8.46 -4.97
#